data_AF-A0AAV5QQR4-F1
#
_entry.id   AF-A0AAV5QQR4-F1
#
_cell.length_a   1.000
_cell.length_b   1.000
_cell.length_c   1.000
_cell.angle_alpha   90.00
_cell.angle_beta   90.00
_cell.angle_gamma   90.00
#
_symmetry.space_group_name_H-M   'P 1'
#
loop_
_entity.id
_entity.type
_entity.pdbx_description
1 polymer ?
#
loop_
_entity_poly.entity_id
_entity_poly.type
_entity_poly.pdbx_seq_one_letter_code
_entity_poly.pdbx_strand_id
1 'polypeptide(L)'
;MSQPPAGPRGITPQAQQLPPQYDYSSVPINELEATRIKLLSLTRSLHKLQHEIAQGATLPRWESLHSQYNVVITQLSAISAEIFQNYDTLASRNVYPLNNFPVTQQEGLLTTLLRKKPSPEVTAWIENAEEFITKLGVDVTKHNDDDEDKEDFIESCLEIMEKEKENHNFFSVFTQQEIDNGLNQQPHPYKINNKVDEDVPTMGMDVNQALNFIYTGKL
;
A
#
# COMPACT_ATOMS: atom_id res chain seq x y z
N MET A 1 43.34 53.28 -51.78
CA MET A 1 43.63 52.41 -50.61
C MET A 1 42.44 51.47 -50.47
N SER A 2 42.64 50.22 -50.86
CA SER A 2 41.60 49.20 -51.06
C SER A 2 41.18 48.53 -49.75
N GLN A 3 39.88 48.36 -49.55
CA GLN A 3 39.30 47.47 -48.54
C GLN A 3 39.53 46.00 -48.92
N PRO A 4 39.91 45.12 -47.96
CA PRO A 4 39.89 43.67 -48.17
C PRO A 4 38.48 43.09 -47.88
N PRO A 5 38.11 41.97 -48.50
CA PRO A 5 36.76 41.42 -48.49
C PRO A 5 36.42 40.67 -47.20
N ALA A 6 35.14 40.72 -46.83
CA ALA A 6 34.56 40.02 -45.70
C ALA A 6 34.69 38.49 -45.85
N GLY A 7 35.39 37.85 -44.90
CA GLY A 7 35.39 36.40 -44.75
C GLY A 7 34.05 35.86 -44.23
N PRO A 8 33.74 34.58 -44.48
CA PRO A 8 32.46 33.98 -44.14
C PRO A 8 32.28 33.89 -42.62
N ARG A 9 31.12 34.32 -42.14
CA ARG A 9 30.69 34.19 -40.74
C ARG A 9 30.76 32.71 -40.35
N GLY A 10 31.77 32.37 -39.54
CA GLY A 10 31.83 31.10 -38.85
C GLY A 10 30.56 30.95 -38.00
N ILE A 11 29.82 29.89 -38.30
CA ILE A 11 28.75 29.38 -37.47
C ILE A 11 29.43 28.94 -36.17
N THR A 12 29.32 29.72 -35.11
CA THR A 12 29.75 29.28 -33.79
C THR A 12 28.92 28.05 -33.45
N PRO A 13 29.50 26.86 -33.28
CA PRO A 13 28.74 25.75 -32.74
C PRO A 13 28.29 26.19 -31.35
N GLN A 14 26.98 26.19 -31.11
CA GLN A 14 26.44 26.34 -29.77
C GLN A 14 27.20 25.37 -28.88
N ALA A 15 27.99 25.90 -27.95
CA ALA A 15 28.63 25.09 -26.93
C ALA A 15 27.50 24.34 -26.23
N GLN A 16 27.35 23.06 -26.52
CA GLN A 16 26.59 22.13 -25.71
C GLN A 16 27.29 22.13 -24.36
N GLN A 17 26.81 23.00 -23.47
CA GLN A 17 27.20 22.99 -22.08
C GLN A 17 26.79 21.61 -21.58
N LEU A 18 27.79 20.77 -21.27
CA LEU A 18 27.56 19.53 -20.54
C LEU A 18 26.70 19.88 -19.32
N PRO A 19 25.66 19.10 -19.02
CA PRO A 19 24.83 19.36 -17.86
C PRO A 19 25.74 19.49 -16.64
N PRO A 20 25.56 20.54 -15.82
CA PRO A 20 26.40 20.75 -14.65
C PRO A 20 26.39 19.48 -13.80
N GLN A 21 27.58 19.00 -13.44
CA GLN A 21 27.73 17.79 -12.65
C GLN A 21 27.26 18.09 -11.23
N TYR A 22 26.14 17.49 -10.83
CA TYR A 22 25.55 17.70 -9.52
C TYR A 22 26.10 16.69 -8.52
N ASP A 23 26.40 17.16 -7.31
CA ASP A 23 26.73 16.30 -6.19
C ASP A 23 25.45 15.78 -5.54
N TYR A 24 25.14 14.50 -5.77
CA TYR A 24 23.98 13.81 -5.19
C TYR A 24 24.34 13.03 -3.91
N SER A 25 25.58 13.15 -3.39
CA SER A 25 26.05 12.35 -2.26
C SER A 25 25.28 12.57 -0.95
N SER A 26 24.53 13.67 -0.85
CA SER A 26 23.75 14.02 0.34
C SER A 26 22.26 13.69 0.24
N VAL A 27 21.81 13.13 -0.91
CA VAL A 27 20.40 12.83 -1.16
C VAL A 27 20.09 11.40 -0.71
N PRO A 28 19.08 11.20 0.18
CA PRO A 28 18.59 9.88 0.57
C PRO A 28 17.74 9.28 -0.59
N ILE A 29 18.43 8.72 -1.58
CA ILE A 29 17.81 8.23 -2.82
C ILE A 29 16.90 7.04 -2.54
N ASN A 30 17.29 6.15 -1.62
CA ASN A 30 16.56 4.91 -1.37
C ASN A 30 15.23 5.17 -0.66
N GLU A 31 15.25 6.04 0.34
CA GLU A 31 14.09 6.44 1.13
C GLU A 31 13.10 7.25 0.28
N LEU A 32 13.62 8.13 -0.58
CA LEU A 32 12.79 8.89 -1.52
C LEU A 32 12.19 8.00 -2.60
N GLU A 33 12.93 7.02 -3.10
CA GLU A 33 12.41 6.11 -4.13
C GLU A 33 11.38 5.14 -3.54
N ALA A 34 11.57 4.69 -2.30
CA ALA A 34 10.58 3.89 -1.58
C ALA A 34 9.24 4.64 -1.43
N THR A 35 9.28 5.88 -0.94
CA THR A 35 8.09 6.73 -0.84
C THR A 35 7.47 7.04 -2.21
N ARG A 36 8.29 7.28 -3.25
CA ARG A 36 7.83 7.50 -4.62
C ARG A 36 7.02 6.32 -5.17
N ILE A 37 7.52 5.09 -5.02
CA ILE A 37 6.84 3.89 -5.53
C ILE A 37 5.45 3.74 -4.90
N LYS A 38 5.34 4.01 -3.59
CA LYS A 38 4.06 3.95 -2.87
C LYS A 38 3.09 5.04 -3.33
N LEU A 39 3.56 6.28 -3.49
CA LEU A 39 2.75 7.38 -4.05
C LEU A 39 2.22 7.06 -5.45
N LEU A 40 3.08 6.49 -6.31
CA LEU A 40 2.66 6.03 -7.65
C LEU A 40 1.58 4.95 -7.59
N SER A 41 1.68 4.02 -6.64
CA SER A 41 0.65 3.00 -6.42
C SER A 41 -0.69 3.64 -6.05
N LEU A 42 -0.70 4.62 -5.14
CA LEU A 42 -1.91 5.35 -4.75
C LEU A 42 -2.51 6.12 -5.92
N THR A 43 -1.70 6.84 -6.69
CA THR A 43 -2.19 7.56 -7.88
C THR A 43 -2.85 6.62 -8.87
N ARG A 44 -2.26 5.43 -9.11
CA ARG A 44 -2.86 4.42 -9.99
C ARG A 44 -4.20 3.91 -9.45
N SER A 45 -4.30 3.68 -8.15
CA SER A 45 -5.54 3.24 -7.50
C SER A 45 -6.64 4.32 -7.56
N LEU A 46 -6.28 5.58 -7.31
CA LEU A 46 -7.20 6.72 -7.44
C LEU A 46 -7.66 6.93 -8.88
N HIS A 47 -6.76 6.81 -9.86
CA HIS A 47 -7.15 6.86 -11.28
C HIS A 47 -8.10 5.72 -11.65
N LYS A 48 -7.88 4.52 -11.12
CA LYS A 48 -8.81 3.39 -11.34
C LYS A 48 -10.19 3.70 -10.75
N LEU A 49 -10.24 4.18 -9.51
CA LEU A 49 -11.49 4.57 -8.84
C LEU A 49 -12.21 5.68 -9.62
N GLN A 50 -11.48 6.72 -10.04
CA GLN A 50 -12.02 7.81 -10.85
C GLN A 50 -12.56 7.29 -12.18
N HIS A 51 -11.85 6.37 -12.83
CA HIS A 51 -12.27 5.77 -14.08
C HIS A 51 -13.57 4.98 -13.93
N GLU A 52 -13.70 4.19 -12.87
CA GLU A 52 -14.93 3.44 -12.59
C GLU A 52 -16.13 4.35 -12.30
N ILE A 53 -15.89 5.50 -11.66
CA ILE A 53 -16.93 6.51 -11.44
C ILE A 53 -17.28 7.24 -12.76
N ALA A 54 -16.29 7.54 -13.60
CA ALA A 54 -16.48 8.31 -14.83
C ALA A 54 -17.07 7.51 -16.00
N GLN A 55 -16.85 6.19 -16.04
CA GLN A 55 -17.34 5.32 -17.12
C GLN A 55 -18.82 4.95 -17.00
N GLY A 56 -19.39 4.99 -15.78
CA GLY A 56 -20.79 4.65 -15.56
C GLY A 56 -21.72 5.84 -15.83
N ALA A 57 -22.53 5.77 -16.88
CA ALA A 57 -23.73 6.62 -16.99
C ALA A 57 -24.72 6.37 -15.82
N THR A 58 -24.57 5.24 -15.16
CA THR A 58 -25.21 4.83 -13.90
C THR A 58 -24.12 4.56 -12.87
N LEU A 59 -24.36 4.84 -11.57
CA LEU A 59 -23.40 4.54 -10.51
C LEU A 59 -22.90 3.09 -10.61
N PRO A 60 -21.57 2.85 -10.49
CA PRO A 60 -21.01 1.50 -10.49
C PRO A 60 -21.61 0.65 -9.36
N ARG A 61 -21.56 -0.68 -9.52
CA ARG A 61 -22.03 -1.62 -8.50
C ARG A 61 -21.29 -1.35 -7.18
N TRP A 62 -22.05 -1.17 -6.10
CA TRP A 62 -21.53 -0.83 -4.76
C TRP A 62 -20.37 -1.74 -4.32
N GLU A 63 -20.45 -3.04 -4.59
CA GLU A 63 -19.38 -4.00 -4.25
C GLU A 63 -18.03 -3.67 -4.92
N SER A 64 -18.05 -3.25 -6.19
CA SER A 64 -16.82 -2.87 -6.91
C SER A 64 -16.21 -1.61 -6.32
N LEU A 65 -17.06 -0.63 -6.03
CA LEU A 65 -16.66 0.65 -5.43
C LEU A 65 -16.04 0.42 -4.04
N HIS A 66 -16.72 -0.35 -3.19
CA HIS A 66 -16.26 -0.68 -1.85
C HIS A 66 -14.94 -1.44 -1.88
N SER A 67 -14.77 -2.39 -2.80
CA SER A 67 -13.50 -3.12 -2.97
C SER A 67 -12.34 -2.19 -3.32
N GLN A 68 -12.52 -1.26 -4.26
CA GLN A 68 -11.48 -0.28 -4.59
C GLN A 68 -11.22 0.71 -3.49
N TYR A 69 -12.26 1.16 -2.79
CA TYR A 69 -12.12 2.03 -1.64
C TYR A 69 -11.23 1.38 -0.56
N ASN A 70 -11.44 0.09 -0.28
CA ASN A 70 -10.57 -0.66 0.64
C ASN A 70 -9.13 -0.73 0.15
N VAL A 71 -8.90 -0.93 -1.15
CA VAL A 71 -7.54 -0.91 -1.73
C VAL A 71 -6.89 0.46 -1.53
N VAL A 72 -7.63 1.56 -1.71
CA VAL A 72 -7.14 2.92 -1.47
C VAL A 72 -6.77 3.11 0.00
N ILE A 73 -7.61 2.65 0.94
CA ILE A 73 -7.32 2.72 2.38
C ILE A 73 -6.04 1.97 2.72
N THR A 74 -5.88 0.73 2.24
CA THR A 74 -4.67 -0.05 2.49
C THR A 74 -3.43 0.65 1.95
N GLN A 75 -3.52 1.26 0.76
CA GLN A 75 -2.40 2.01 0.18
C GLN A 75 -2.08 3.29 0.95
N LEU A 76 -3.10 4.00 1.45
CA LEU A 76 -2.93 5.19 2.28
C LEU A 76 -2.26 4.86 3.62
N SER A 77 -2.70 3.78 4.28
CA SER A 77 -2.07 3.27 5.49
C SER A 77 -0.61 2.88 5.25
N ALA A 78 -0.32 2.18 4.16
CA ALA A 78 1.05 1.80 3.80
C ALA A 78 1.96 3.01 3.51
N ILE A 79 1.43 4.06 2.87
CA ILE A 79 2.17 5.31 2.64
C ILE A 79 2.45 6.02 3.97
N SER A 80 1.45 6.09 4.85
CA SER A 80 1.62 6.70 6.16
C SER A 80 2.73 6.02 6.95
N ALA A 81 2.73 4.69 7.02
CA ALA A 81 3.77 3.92 7.70
C ALA A 81 5.17 4.18 7.11
N GLU A 82 5.29 4.23 5.77
CA GLU A 82 6.56 4.50 5.08
C GLU A 82 7.08 5.92 5.35
N ILE A 83 6.20 6.92 5.37
CA ILE A 83 6.58 8.31 5.67
C ILE A 83 7.03 8.42 7.13
N PHE A 84 6.34 7.76 8.06
CA PHE A 84 6.73 7.74 9.47
C PHE A 84 8.09 7.05 9.67
N GLN A 85 8.33 5.92 9.02
CA GLN A 85 9.62 5.22 9.10
C GLN A 85 10.80 6.06 8.59
N ASN A 86 10.57 6.89 7.56
CA ASN A 86 11.60 7.73 6.95
C ASN A 86 11.57 9.19 7.43
N TYR A 87 10.77 9.50 8.47
CA TYR A 87 10.46 10.87 8.87
C TYR A 87 11.71 11.68 9.20
N ASP A 88 12.62 11.15 10.00
CA ASP A 88 13.84 11.86 10.44
C ASP A 88 14.71 12.29 9.25
N THR A 89 14.87 11.38 8.29
CA THR A 89 15.65 11.62 7.07
C THR A 89 14.98 12.65 6.16
N LEU A 90 13.66 12.61 6.04
CA LEU A 90 12.90 13.54 5.19
C LEU A 90 12.74 14.93 5.83
N ALA A 91 12.56 15.01 7.15
CA ALA A 91 12.37 16.25 7.89
C ALA A 91 13.66 17.10 7.95
N SER A 92 14.82 16.45 8.01
CA SER A 92 16.12 17.13 8.05
C SER A 92 16.54 17.77 6.72
N ARG A 93 15.84 17.49 5.62
CA ARG A 93 16.21 17.93 4.27
C ARG A 93 15.24 18.96 3.73
N ASN A 94 15.78 19.98 3.06
CA ASN A 94 14.98 21.01 2.41
C ASN A 94 15.06 20.89 0.89
N VAL A 95 13.92 21.06 0.22
CA VAL A 95 13.79 20.89 -1.22
C VAL A 95 13.87 22.24 -1.92
N TYR A 96 14.74 22.34 -2.92
CA TYR A 96 14.92 23.53 -3.75
C TYR A 96 14.92 23.13 -5.23
N PRO A 97 14.52 24.04 -6.15
CA PRO A 97 14.64 23.78 -7.58
C PRO A 97 16.10 23.62 -7.98
N LEU A 98 16.35 22.73 -8.93
CA LEU A 98 17.65 22.61 -9.59
C LEU A 98 17.84 23.76 -10.58
N ASN A 99 19.09 24.14 -10.86
CA ASN A 99 19.44 25.18 -11.84
C ASN A 99 18.99 24.86 -13.28
N ASN A 100 18.58 23.61 -13.55
CA ASN A 100 18.01 23.21 -14.85
C ASN A 100 16.52 23.54 -14.99
N PHE A 101 15.84 23.89 -13.89
CA PHE A 101 14.42 24.20 -13.90
C PHE A 101 14.22 25.66 -14.32
N PRO A 102 13.37 25.97 -15.31
CA PRO A 102 13.17 27.34 -15.80
C PRO A 102 12.32 28.17 -14.81
N VAL A 103 12.94 28.62 -13.71
CA VAL A 103 12.27 29.37 -12.62
C VAL A 103 11.60 30.66 -13.13
N THR A 104 12.21 31.34 -14.09
CA THR A 104 11.71 32.62 -14.63
C THR A 104 10.49 32.48 -15.54
N GLN A 105 10.27 31.31 -16.15
CA GLN A 105 9.15 31.07 -17.06
C GLN A 105 7.95 30.43 -16.35
N GLN A 106 8.20 29.64 -15.30
CA GLN A 106 7.20 28.79 -14.66
C GLN A 106 7.22 28.91 -13.13
N GLU A 107 7.30 30.13 -12.61
CA GLU A 107 7.28 30.40 -11.17
C GLU A 107 5.97 29.90 -10.51
N GLY A 108 4.83 30.10 -11.16
CA GLY A 108 3.52 29.65 -10.65
C GLY A 108 3.41 28.12 -10.51
N LEU A 109 4.03 27.37 -11.41
CA LEU A 109 4.09 25.91 -11.30
C LEU A 109 5.02 25.48 -10.16
N LEU A 110 6.18 26.11 -10.03
CA LEU A 110 7.15 25.81 -8.98
C LEU A 110 6.55 26.01 -7.59
N THR A 111 5.91 27.16 -7.37
CA THR A 111 5.26 27.49 -6.10
C THR A 111 4.09 26.55 -5.79
N THR A 112 3.43 26.01 -6.82
CA THR A 112 2.39 24.99 -6.65
C THR A 112 2.97 23.61 -6.30
N LEU A 113 4.06 23.18 -6.96
CA LEU A 113 4.70 21.89 -6.69
C LEU A 113 5.36 21.83 -5.31
N LEU A 114 6.00 22.93 -4.88
CA LEU A 114 6.65 23.03 -3.57
C LEU A 114 5.72 23.56 -2.47
N ARG A 115 4.40 23.60 -2.72
CA ARG A 115 3.42 24.11 -1.77
C ARG A 115 3.34 23.18 -0.55
N LYS A 116 3.64 23.73 0.64
CA LYS A 116 3.43 23.04 1.93
C LYS A 116 2.05 23.30 2.54
N LYS A 117 1.33 24.33 2.07
CA LYS A 117 0.03 24.72 2.65
C LYS A 117 -1.05 23.70 2.27
N PRO A 118 -1.77 23.11 3.24
CA PRO A 118 -2.88 22.20 2.95
C PRO A 118 -4.02 22.89 2.18
N SER A 119 -4.96 22.08 1.70
CA SER A 119 -6.19 22.58 1.08
C SER A 119 -7.05 23.34 2.10
N PRO A 120 -7.78 24.39 1.68
CA PRO A 120 -8.55 25.23 2.60
C PRO A 120 -9.64 24.45 3.37
N GLU A 121 -10.22 23.42 2.75
CA GLU A 121 -11.17 22.52 3.41
C GLU A 121 -10.55 21.78 4.60
N VAL A 122 -9.33 21.24 4.41
CA VAL A 122 -8.59 20.55 5.48
C VAL A 122 -8.21 21.54 6.59
N THR A 123 -7.81 22.77 6.24
CA THR A 123 -7.55 23.83 7.23
C THR A 123 -8.80 24.13 8.06
N ALA A 124 -9.97 24.28 7.42
CA ALA A 124 -11.22 24.51 8.13
C ALA A 124 -11.58 23.35 9.06
N TRP A 125 -11.31 22.09 8.68
CA TRP A 125 -11.51 20.94 9.56
C TRP A 125 -10.60 20.96 10.79
N ILE A 126 -9.33 21.35 10.61
CA ILE A 126 -8.39 21.51 11.72
C ILE A 126 -8.87 22.62 12.67
N GLU A 127 -9.22 23.79 12.13
CA GLU A 127 -9.74 24.91 12.92
C GLU A 127 -11.02 24.53 13.69
N ASN A 128 -11.96 23.82 13.05
CA ASN A 128 -13.17 23.31 13.70
C ASN A 128 -12.85 22.30 14.82
N ALA A 129 -11.84 21.45 14.63
CA ALA A 129 -11.42 20.50 15.66
C ALA A 129 -10.77 21.22 16.84
N GLU A 130 -9.91 22.21 16.60
CA GLU A 130 -9.30 23.06 17.63
C GLU A 130 -10.36 23.85 18.40
N GLU A 131 -11.36 24.41 17.72
CA GLU A 131 -12.51 25.04 18.34
C GLU A 131 -13.31 24.08 19.22
N PHE A 132 -13.50 22.84 18.77
CA PHE A 132 -14.22 21.82 19.54
C PHE A 132 -13.45 21.45 20.81
N ILE A 133 -12.15 21.25 20.70
CA ILE A 133 -11.24 20.92 21.81
C ILE A 133 -11.22 22.06 22.84
N THR A 134 -11.08 23.31 22.38
CA THR A 134 -11.07 24.49 23.25
C THR A 134 -12.41 24.69 23.96
N LYS A 135 -13.55 24.44 23.28
CA LYS A 135 -14.88 24.43 23.91
C LYS A 135 -15.02 23.34 24.97
N LEU A 136 -14.38 22.18 24.77
CA LEU A 136 -14.38 21.07 25.72
C LEU A 136 -13.47 21.35 26.94
N GLY A 137 -12.58 22.35 26.85
CA GLY A 137 -11.64 22.70 27.91
C GLY A 137 -10.54 21.65 28.13
N VAL A 138 -10.31 20.77 27.15
CA VAL A 138 -9.26 19.74 27.20
C VAL A 138 -7.96 20.32 26.65
N ASP A 139 -6.90 20.25 27.45
CA ASP A 139 -5.55 20.68 27.08
C ASP A 139 -4.81 19.53 26.40
N VAL A 140 -4.78 19.53 25.07
CA VAL A 140 -4.17 18.47 24.24
C VAL A 140 -2.64 18.45 24.33
N THR A 141 -2.02 19.51 24.88
CA THR A 141 -0.56 19.60 24.99
C THR A 141 0.01 18.91 26.21
N LYS A 142 -0.86 18.56 27.17
CA LYS A 142 -0.48 17.71 28.29
C LYS A 142 -0.78 16.27 27.88
N HIS A 143 0.26 15.50 27.59
CA HIS A 143 0.19 14.06 27.82
C HIS A 143 -0.12 13.90 29.30
N ASN A 144 -1.39 13.73 29.64
CA ASN A 144 -1.78 13.46 31.01
C ASN A 144 -1.58 11.96 31.24
N ASP A 145 -1.30 11.58 32.49
CA ASP A 145 -1.24 10.16 32.89
C ASP A 145 -2.54 9.42 32.46
N ASP A 146 -3.67 10.14 32.44
CA ASP A 146 -4.98 9.66 31.95
C ASP A 146 -5.01 9.23 30.46
N ASP A 147 -4.06 9.67 29.62
CA ASP A 147 -4.00 9.28 28.20
C ASP A 147 -3.18 7.99 28.02
N GLU A 148 -2.14 7.77 28.82
CA GLU A 148 -1.44 6.48 28.89
C GLU A 148 -2.40 5.37 29.36
N ASP A 149 -3.20 5.64 30.39
CA ASP A 149 -4.22 4.70 30.89
C ASP A 149 -5.27 4.32 29.81
N LYS A 150 -5.56 5.21 28.85
CA LYS A 150 -6.49 4.93 27.75
C LYS A 150 -5.84 4.09 26.65
N GLU A 151 -4.58 4.34 26.33
CA GLU A 151 -3.84 3.53 25.36
C GLU A 151 -3.69 2.10 25.89
N ASP A 152 -3.30 1.95 27.15
CA ASP A 152 -3.22 0.67 27.85
C ASP A 152 -4.58 -0.05 27.89
N PHE A 153 -5.67 0.71 28.10
CA PHE A 153 -7.02 0.15 28.04
C PHE A 153 -7.39 -0.37 26.65
N ILE A 154 -7.04 0.35 25.58
CA ILE A 154 -7.29 -0.08 24.19
C ILE A 154 -6.48 -1.33 23.88
N GLU A 155 -5.22 -1.38 24.30
CA GLU A 155 -4.37 -2.57 24.13
C GLU A 155 -4.96 -3.78 24.87
N SER A 156 -5.38 -3.60 26.12
CA SER A 156 -6.07 -4.65 26.88
C SER A 156 -7.36 -5.13 26.21
N CYS A 157 -8.15 -4.20 25.64
CA CYS A 157 -9.35 -4.56 24.88
C CYS A 157 -9.02 -5.40 23.64
N LEU A 158 -7.94 -5.09 22.93
CA LEU A 158 -7.49 -5.85 21.77
C LEU A 158 -7.03 -7.26 22.16
N GLU A 159 -6.31 -7.39 23.27
CA GLU A 159 -5.86 -8.68 23.80
C GLU A 159 -7.04 -9.59 24.17
N ILE A 160 -8.05 -9.04 24.87
CA ILE A 160 -9.28 -9.77 25.21
C ILE A 160 -10.00 -10.22 23.93
N MET A 161 -10.10 -9.34 22.93
CA MET A 161 -10.74 -9.66 21.66
C MET A 161 -10.00 -10.79 20.92
N GLU A 162 -8.67 -10.77 20.89
CA GLU A 162 -7.87 -11.80 20.24
C GLU A 162 -8.01 -13.15 20.95
N LYS A 163 -7.98 -13.15 22.29
CA LYS A 163 -8.21 -14.35 23.10
C LYS A 163 -9.59 -14.97 22.88
N GLU A 164 -10.64 -14.15 22.82
CA GLU A 164 -11.99 -14.63 22.49
C GLU A 164 -12.06 -15.14 21.05
N LYS A 165 -11.40 -14.47 20.10
CA LYS A 165 -11.33 -14.96 18.71
C LYS A 165 -10.69 -16.34 18.63
N GLU A 166 -9.66 -16.63 19.42
CA GLU A 166 -9.01 -17.95 19.46
C GLU A 166 -9.87 -19.01 20.15
N ASN A 167 -10.65 -18.62 21.16
CA ASN A 167 -11.57 -19.52 21.86
C ASN A 167 -12.73 -20.01 20.96
N HIS A 168 -13.05 -19.25 19.91
CA HIS A 168 -14.14 -19.56 18.99
C HIS A 168 -13.65 -20.14 17.65
N ASN A 169 -14.07 -21.37 17.34
CA ASN A 169 -13.89 -21.98 16.01
C ASN A 169 -14.94 -21.44 15.02
N PHE A 170 -14.61 -20.39 14.27
CA PHE A 170 -15.53 -19.76 13.30
C PHE A 170 -15.77 -20.55 12.01
N PHE A 171 -14.90 -21.51 11.69
CA PHE A 171 -14.94 -22.27 10.44
C PHE A 171 -15.39 -23.73 10.63
N SER A 172 -15.98 -24.06 11.78
CA SER A 172 -16.64 -25.35 11.99
C SER A 172 -17.99 -25.38 11.26
N VAL A 173 -18.31 -26.51 10.62
CA VAL A 173 -19.59 -26.75 9.95
C VAL A 173 -20.76 -26.79 10.95
N PHE A 174 -20.46 -27.03 12.23
CA PHE A 174 -21.42 -27.09 13.32
C PHE A 174 -21.27 -25.90 14.26
N THR A 175 -22.41 -25.38 14.74
CA THR A 175 -22.45 -24.36 15.79
C THR A 175 -21.98 -24.95 17.13
N GLN A 176 -21.50 -24.09 18.05
CA GLN A 176 -21.03 -24.55 19.36
C GLN A 176 -22.10 -25.31 20.16
N GLN A 177 -23.37 -24.95 19.99
CA GLN A 177 -24.51 -25.63 20.63
C GLN A 177 -24.72 -27.06 20.07
N GLU A 178 -24.40 -27.30 18.79
CA GLU A 178 -24.54 -28.62 18.17
C GLU A 178 -23.39 -29.57 18.55
N ILE A 179 -22.18 -29.02 18.74
CA ILE A 179 -21.01 -29.76 19.24
C ILE A 179 -21.23 -30.20 20.69
N ASP A 180 -21.77 -29.32 21.54
CA ASP A 180 -22.09 -29.61 22.95
C ASP A 180 -23.18 -30.70 23.09
N ASN A 181 -24.11 -30.75 22.14
CA ASN A 181 -25.13 -31.81 22.03
C ASN A 181 -24.57 -33.17 21.53
N GLY A 182 -23.26 -33.29 21.35
CA GLY A 182 -22.60 -34.56 21.02
C GLY A 182 -22.62 -34.93 19.53
N LEU A 183 -22.92 -34.00 18.62
CA LEU A 183 -22.63 -34.21 17.19
C LEU A 183 -21.12 -34.20 17.01
N ASN A 184 -20.55 -35.40 16.91
CA ASN A 184 -19.13 -35.56 16.61
C ASN A 184 -18.81 -34.97 15.22
N GLN A 185 -17.73 -34.21 15.18
CA GLN A 185 -17.10 -33.75 13.94
C GLN A 185 -16.65 -34.97 13.12
N GLN A 186 -17.53 -35.50 12.29
CA GLN A 186 -17.06 -36.21 11.11
C GLN A 186 -16.75 -35.16 10.04
N PRO A 187 -15.48 -34.99 9.65
CA PRO A 187 -15.15 -34.20 8.48
C PRO A 187 -15.69 -34.94 7.25
N HIS A 188 -16.92 -34.62 6.83
CA HIS A 188 -17.46 -35.15 5.58
C HIS A 188 -16.86 -34.43 4.36
N PRO A 189 -16.78 -35.13 3.23
CA PRO A 189 -15.54 -35.37 2.53
C PRO A 189 -15.49 -34.55 1.26
N TYR A 190 -15.08 -33.29 1.37
CA TYR A 190 -14.43 -32.64 0.22
C TYR A 190 -12.99 -32.33 0.58
N LYS A 191 -12.31 -33.35 1.12
CA LYS A 191 -10.87 -33.46 0.94
C LYS A 191 -10.65 -33.67 -0.56
N ILE A 192 -10.27 -32.62 -1.28
CA ILE A 192 -9.58 -32.76 -2.57
C ILE A 192 -8.19 -33.31 -2.23
N ASN A 193 -8.13 -34.59 -1.87
CA ASN A 193 -6.90 -35.26 -1.50
C ASN A 193 -6.45 -36.13 -2.67
N ASN A 194 -5.36 -35.72 -3.31
CA ASN A 194 -4.42 -36.62 -3.99
C ASN A 194 -3.68 -37.49 -2.94
N LYS A 195 -4.42 -38.19 -2.09
CA LYS A 195 -3.93 -39.24 -1.22
C LYS A 195 -4.91 -40.38 -1.36
N VAL A 196 -4.50 -41.34 -2.17
CA VAL A 196 -5.17 -42.62 -2.36
C VAL A 196 -5.22 -43.30 -0.99
N ASP A 197 -6.43 -43.57 -0.50
CA ASP A 197 -6.66 -44.29 0.74
C ASP A 197 -6.01 -45.69 0.67
N GLU A 198 -5.16 -46.02 1.64
CA GLU A 198 -4.43 -47.30 1.75
C GLU A 198 -5.32 -48.52 2.10
N ASP A 199 -6.61 -48.32 2.35
CA ASP A 199 -7.55 -49.37 2.78
C ASP A 199 -8.76 -49.53 1.84
N VAL A 200 -8.60 -49.21 0.55
CA VAL A 200 -9.48 -49.78 -0.47
C VAL A 200 -8.95 -51.18 -0.76
N PRO A 201 -9.73 -52.27 -0.56
CA PRO A 201 -9.30 -53.58 -1.02
C PRO A 201 -9.06 -53.45 -2.52
N THR A 202 -7.80 -53.51 -2.94
CA THR A 202 -7.40 -53.51 -4.33
C THR A 202 -7.93 -54.81 -4.94
N MET A 203 -9.18 -54.77 -5.37
CA MET A 203 -9.82 -55.81 -6.15
C MET A 203 -9.26 -55.70 -7.57
N GLY A 204 -8.00 -56.09 -7.70
CA GLY A 204 -7.24 -55.97 -8.93
C GLY A 204 -5.78 -56.34 -8.66
N MET A 205 -5.27 -57.30 -9.42
CA MET A 205 -3.86 -57.69 -9.41
C MET A 205 -3.00 -56.44 -9.64
N ASP A 206 -1.98 -56.23 -8.81
CA ASP A 206 -1.07 -55.09 -8.94
C ASP A 206 -0.46 -55.07 -10.35
N VAL A 207 -0.37 -53.89 -10.96
CA VAL A 207 0.08 -53.73 -12.36
C VAL A 207 1.49 -54.29 -12.52
N ASN A 208 2.33 -54.21 -11.48
CA ASN A 208 3.67 -54.80 -11.49
C ASN A 208 3.64 -56.33 -11.43
N GLN A 209 2.69 -56.93 -10.70
CA GLN A 209 2.48 -58.38 -10.73
C GLN A 209 2.01 -58.85 -12.10
N ALA A 210 1.08 -58.13 -12.73
CA ALA A 210 0.62 -58.45 -14.08
C ALA A 210 1.75 -58.32 -15.11
N LEU A 211 2.58 -57.28 -15.02
CA LEU A 211 3.74 -57.09 -15.90
C LEU A 211 4.81 -58.16 -15.68
N ASN A 212 5.05 -58.57 -14.44
CA ASN A 212 6.03 -59.62 -14.13
C ASN A 212 5.53 -61.00 -14.58
N PHE A 213 4.22 -61.26 -14.51
CA PHE A 213 3.60 -62.46 -15.06
C PHE A 213 3.75 -62.52 -16.59
N ILE A 214 3.49 -61.43 -17.29
CA ILE A 214 3.66 -61.36 -18.76
C ILE A 214 5.13 -61.59 -19.15
N TYR A 215 6.06 -61.05 -18.36
CA TYR A 215 7.49 -61.12 -18.67
C TYR A 215 8.13 -62.47 -18.32
N THR A 216 7.72 -63.09 -17.21
CA THR A 216 8.37 -64.30 -16.68
C THR A 216 7.52 -65.56 -16.74
N GLY A 217 6.23 -65.44 -17.07
CA GLY A 217 5.29 -66.56 -17.19
C GLY A 217 4.95 -67.27 -15.87
N LYS A 218 5.29 -66.70 -14.72
CA LYS A 218 5.01 -67.28 -13.40
C LYS A 218 4.05 -66.39 -12.62
N LEU A 219 2.97 -67.00 -12.13
CA LEU A 219 2.06 -66.44 -11.13
C LEU A 219 2.74 -66.40 -9.76
#